data_AF-A0A101CQW1-F1
#
_entry.id   AF-A0A101CQW1-F1
#
_cell.length_a   1.000
_cell.length_b   1.000
_cell.length_c   1.000
_cell.angle_alpha   90.00
_cell.angle_beta   90.00
_cell.angle_gamma   90.00
#
_symmetry.space_group_name_H-M   'P 1'
#
loop_
_entity.id
_entity.type
_entity.pdbx_description
1 polymer ?
#
loop_
_entity_poly.entity_id
_entity_poly.type
_entity_poly.pdbx_seq_one_letter_code
_entity_poly.pdbx_strand_id
1 'polypeptide(L)'
;MYFLEIKKEHKDFLGSIRHWDNLKLAFETDTIWIKDFSLEQINSAEMLQIPYKVVYELKENLLFEKDKLLPSKKLPSGLLWSPILRSLPVSLPKFNHNYFGIDQKLEIGLKPSEDIKEAFAMLVNFDELKLYIESAPKYRLELLNWVVVKEKILILGNPMLPVKGKTFWFEHNFLIPTGYNFEWFALSKTLQEKINPSEENIIIWNMDNSYSEIPKETIKQLSISSFRLTFS
;
A
#
# COMPACT_ATOMS: atom_id res chain seq x y z
N MET A 1 -21.98 25.89 27.44
CA MET A 1 -20.72 25.33 26.90
C MET A 1 -20.17 24.36 27.93
N TYR A 2 -19.75 23.17 27.48
CA TYR A 2 -19.31 22.13 28.40
C TYR A 2 -17.80 22.05 28.53
N PHE A 3 -17.37 21.65 29.71
CA PHE A 3 -15.98 21.43 30.08
C PHE A 3 -15.83 19.99 30.58
N LEU A 4 -14.65 19.43 30.39
CA LEU A 4 -14.26 18.13 30.91
C LEU A 4 -13.02 18.33 31.76
N GLU A 5 -13.06 17.76 32.95
CA GLU A 5 -11.92 17.66 33.86
C GLU A 5 -11.51 16.20 34.01
N ILE A 6 -10.22 15.93 33.83
CA ILE A 6 -9.66 14.60 34.05
C ILE A 6 -8.25 14.74 34.63
N LYS A 7 -7.85 13.80 35.48
CA LYS A 7 -6.49 13.78 35.99
C LYS A 7 -5.48 13.48 34.89
N LYS A 8 -4.28 14.04 35.02
CA LYS A 8 -3.18 13.88 34.05
C LYS A 8 -2.71 12.43 33.92
N GLU A 9 -2.82 11.62 34.98
CA GLU A 9 -2.55 10.18 34.97
C GLU A 9 -3.47 9.40 34.02
N HIS A 10 -4.64 9.95 33.69
CA HIS A 10 -5.65 9.37 32.82
C HIS A 10 -5.66 10.00 31.42
N LYS A 11 -4.58 10.71 31.06
CA LYS A 11 -4.44 11.42 29.77
C LYS A 11 -4.68 10.50 28.56
N ASP A 12 -4.23 9.26 28.61
CA ASP A 12 -4.27 8.34 27.47
C ASP A 12 -5.69 8.02 27.00
N PHE A 13 -6.68 8.10 27.90
CA PHE A 13 -8.08 7.91 27.54
C PHE A 13 -8.65 9.03 26.66
N LEU A 14 -8.00 10.20 26.62
CA LEU A 14 -8.40 11.31 25.76
C LEU A 14 -8.13 11.07 24.27
N GLY A 15 -7.52 9.93 23.91
CA GLY A 15 -7.29 9.55 22.52
C GLY A 15 -8.58 9.46 21.69
N SER A 16 -9.71 9.07 22.30
CA SER A 16 -10.99 8.88 21.60
C SER A 16 -11.55 10.19 21.04
N ILE A 17 -11.38 11.31 21.74
CA ILE A 17 -11.94 12.63 21.37
C ILE A 17 -10.98 13.51 20.58
N ARG A 18 -9.78 12.99 20.27
CA ARG A 18 -8.69 13.75 19.65
C ARG A 18 -9.02 14.31 18.26
N HIS A 19 -9.92 13.64 17.54
CA HIS A 19 -10.33 13.99 16.19
C HIS A 19 -11.29 15.19 16.12
N TRP A 20 -11.71 15.76 17.26
CA TRP A 20 -12.60 16.92 17.31
C TRP A 20 -11.82 18.23 17.30
N ASP A 21 -11.82 18.92 16.16
CA ASP A 21 -11.01 20.14 15.95
C ASP A 21 -11.46 21.35 16.77
N ASN A 22 -12.71 21.38 17.25
CA ASN A 22 -13.24 22.48 18.05
C ASN A 22 -12.68 22.51 19.48
N LEU A 23 -12.12 21.40 19.97
CA LEU A 23 -11.71 21.28 21.36
C LEU A 23 -10.38 21.97 21.67
N LYS A 24 -10.32 22.55 22.86
CA LYS A 24 -9.11 23.16 23.42
C LYS A 24 -8.79 22.54 24.77
N LEU A 25 -7.51 22.29 24.99
CA LEU A 25 -6.96 21.71 26.22
C LEU A 25 -6.11 22.73 26.96
N ALA A 26 -6.17 22.69 28.29
CA ALA A 26 -5.23 23.35 29.16
C ALA A 26 -4.69 22.36 30.19
N PHE A 27 -3.40 22.46 30.48
CA PHE A 27 -2.73 21.63 31.48
C PHE A 27 -2.53 22.44 32.76
N GLU A 28 -2.97 21.88 33.87
CA GLU A 28 -2.65 22.30 35.22
C GLU A 28 -1.65 21.28 35.83
N THR A 29 -1.28 21.45 37.10
CA THR A 29 -0.30 20.59 37.80
C THR A 29 -0.62 19.11 37.66
N ASP A 30 -1.84 18.70 38.07
CA ASP A 30 -2.30 17.31 38.07
C ASP A 30 -3.57 17.07 37.24
N THR A 31 -4.11 18.12 36.63
CA THR A 31 -5.42 18.09 35.97
C THR A 31 -5.31 18.58 34.53
N ILE A 32 -6.08 17.95 33.65
CA ILE A 32 -6.27 18.36 32.26
C ILE A 32 -7.70 18.88 32.14
N TRP A 33 -7.78 20.11 31.64
CA TRP A 33 -9.03 20.78 31.33
C TRP A 33 -9.27 20.76 29.84
N ILE A 34 -10.47 20.38 29.42
CA ILE A 34 -10.90 20.46 28.02
C ILE A 34 -12.18 21.29 27.95
N LYS A 35 -12.29 22.12 26.92
CA LYS A 35 -13.45 23.00 26.73
C LYS A 35 -13.94 23.00 25.28
N ASP A 36 -15.02 23.74 25.06
CA ASP A 36 -15.68 23.94 23.77
C ASP A 36 -16.45 22.69 23.25
N PHE A 37 -16.84 21.76 24.14
CA PHE A 37 -17.70 20.63 23.76
C PHE A 37 -19.12 21.07 23.42
N SER A 38 -19.67 20.49 22.35
CA SER A 38 -21.11 20.58 22.01
C SER A 38 -21.95 19.62 22.87
N LEU A 39 -23.26 19.84 22.91
CA LEU A 39 -24.18 18.93 23.61
C LEU A 39 -24.15 17.51 23.02
N GLU A 40 -24.04 17.41 21.69
CA GLU A 40 -23.94 16.14 20.97
C GLU A 40 -22.65 15.39 21.35
N GLN A 41 -21.52 16.08 21.37
CA GLN A 41 -20.22 15.52 21.77
C GLN A 41 -20.22 15.01 23.22
N ILE A 42 -20.88 15.71 24.13
CA ILE A 42 -20.99 15.28 25.54
C ILE A 42 -21.81 13.99 25.70
N ASN A 43 -22.73 13.72 24.77
CA ASN A 43 -23.59 12.54 24.81
C ASN A 43 -23.13 11.44 23.83
N SER A 44 -21.96 11.59 23.22
CA SER A 44 -21.43 10.64 22.24
C SER A 44 -20.82 9.39 22.88
N ALA A 45 -20.65 8.34 22.07
CA ALA A 45 -20.04 7.08 22.53
C ALA A 45 -18.55 7.26 22.90
N GLU A 46 -17.82 8.11 22.18
CA GLU A 46 -16.42 8.45 22.44
C GLU A 46 -16.24 9.10 23.80
N MET A 47 -17.21 9.94 24.18
CA MET A 47 -17.22 10.56 25.50
C MET A 47 -17.46 9.52 26.59
N LEU A 48 -18.38 8.57 26.40
CA LEU A 48 -18.64 7.49 27.37
C LEU A 48 -17.41 6.62 27.64
N GLN A 49 -16.52 6.43 26.65
CA GLN A 49 -15.30 5.63 26.77
C GLN A 49 -14.22 6.24 27.67
N ILE A 50 -14.30 7.54 28.00
CA ILE A 50 -13.31 8.20 28.87
C ILE A 50 -13.68 7.96 30.35
N PRO A 51 -12.95 7.14 31.12
CA PRO A 51 -13.21 6.92 32.54
C PRO A 51 -12.71 8.10 33.38
N TYR A 52 -13.19 8.19 34.63
CA TYR A 52 -12.74 9.16 35.64
C TYR A 52 -12.85 10.64 35.25
N LYS A 53 -13.63 10.96 34.22
CA LYS A 53 -13.95 12.32 33.81
C LYS A 53 -15.02 12.95 34.71
N VAL A 54 -14.95 14.26 34.85
CA VAL A 54 -16.06 15.07 35.37
C VAL A 54 -16.45 16.07 34.30
N VAL A 55 -17.75 16.16 34.01
CA VAL A 55 -18.29 17.08 33.01
C VAL A 55 -18.94 18.25 33.72
N TYR A 56 -18.63 19.46 33.28
CA TYR A 56 -19.18 20.69 33.83
C TYR A 56 -19.90 21.51 32.76
N GLU A 57 -20.91 22.23 33.18
CA GLU A 57 -21.50 23.35 32.46
C GLU A 57 -21.00 24.66 33.07
N LEU A 58 -20.48 25.57 32.23
CA LEU A 58 -20.02 26.89 32.68
C LEU A 58 -21.16 27.91 32.65
N LYS A 59 -21.46 28.53 33.79
CA LYS A 59 -22.38 29.69 33.92
C LYS A 59 -21.71 30.75 34.77
N GLU A 60 -21.57 31.98 34.26
CA GLU A 60 -21.02 33.12 35.01
C GLU A 60 -19.67 32.82 35.71
N ASN A 61 -18.79 32.10 35.03
CA ASN A 61 -17.46 31.65 35.51
C ASN A 61 -17.49 30.61 36.66
N LEU A 62 -18.67 30.07 36.98
CA LEU A 62 -18.88 28.96 37.89
C LEU A 62 -19.12 27.67 37.10
N LEU A 63 -18.50 26.58 37.56
CA LEU A 63 -18.62 25.25 37.00
C LEU A 63 -19.68 24.47 37.78
N PHE A 64 -20.73 24.04 37.07
CA PHE A 64 -21.79 23.19 37.59
C PHE A 64 -21.56 21.79 37.04
N GLU A 65 -21.38 20.78 37.89
CA GLU A 65 -21.33 19.41 37.40
C GLU A 65 -22.60 19.07 36.62
N LYS A 66 -22.46 18.28 35.56
CA LYS A 66 -23.58 17.81 34.74
C LYS A 66 -24.68 17.26 35.65
N ASP A 67 -25.91 17.72 35.43
CA ASP A 67 -27.12 17.36 36.18
C ASP A 67 -27.19 17.88 37.64
N LYS A 68 -26.24 18.73 38.07
CA LYS A 68 -26.30 19.41 39.39
C LYS A 68 -26.71 20.87 39.27
N LEU A 69 -27.52 21.32 40.22
CA LEU A 69 -28.04 22.69 40.28
C LEU A 69 -27.12 23.66 41.05
N LEU A 70 -26.20 23.14 41.85
CA LEU A 70 -25.29 23.94 42.68
C LEU A 70 -23.91 24.05 42.02
N PRO A 71 -23.27 25.24 42.10
CA PRO A 71 -21.92 25.41 41.57
C PRO A 71 -20.95 24.58 42.41
N SER A 72 -20.09 23.82 41.73
CA SER A 72 -19.10 22.96 42.39
C SER A 72 -17.82 23.73 42.66
N LYS A 73 -17.35 24.54 41.70
CA LYS A 73 -16.15 25.38 41.84
C LYS A 73 -16.10 26.47 40.78
N LYS A 74 -15.16 27.42 40.92
CA LYS A 74 -14.83 28.40 39.89
C LYS A 74 -13.89 27.79 38.85
N LEU A 75 -13.99 28.25 37.60
CA LEU A 75 -13.01 27.89 36.58
C LEU A 75 -11.63 28.46 36.97
N PRO A 76 -10.54 27.67 36.97
CA PRO A 76 -9.21 28.17 37.32
C PRO A 76 -8.76 29.34 36.44
N SER A 77 -8.29 30.42 37.07
CA SER A 77 -7.71 31.58 36.40
C SER A 77 -6.24 31.30 36.07
N GLY A 78 -5.87 31.32 34.79
CA GLY A 78 -4.49 31.09 34.32
C GLY A 78 -4.30 29.88 33.39
N LEU A 79 -5.39 29.21 33.00
CA LEU A 79 -5.34 28.09 32.07
C LEU A 79 -4.89 28.55 30.67
N LEU A 80 -3.79 27.97 30.18
CA LEU A 80 -3.29 28.19 28.82
C LEU A 80 -3.92 27.21 27.85
N TRP A 81 -4.90 27.69 27.08
CA TRP A 81 -5.64 26.89 26.12
C TRP A 81 -4.86 26.68 24.83
N SER A 82 -4.74 25.41 24.43
CA SER A 82 -4.10 24.97 23.20
C SER A 82 -5.03 24.03 22.42
N PRO A 83 -5.04 24.07 21.08
CA PRO A 83 -5.82 23.12 20.26
C PRO A 83 -5.49 21.66 20.61
N ILE A 84 -6.50 20.78 20.60
CA ILE A 84 -6.35 19.38 21.04
C ILE A 84 -5.25 18.62 20.30
N LEU A 85 -5.10 18.84 18.99
CA LEU A 85 -4.07 18.20 18.17
C LEU A 85 -2.64 18.54 18.61
N ARG A 86 -2.44 19.76 19.15
CA ARG A 86 -1.14 20.20 19.68
C ARG A 86 -0.90 19.65 21.08
N SER A 87 -1.95 19.57 21.89
CA SER A 87 -1.89 19.13 23.30
C SER A 87 -1.76 17.61 23.46
N LEU A 88 -2.29 16.85 22.51
CA LEU A 88 -2.17 15.39 22.42
C LEU A 88 -1.48 15.07 21.09
N PRO A 89 -0.15 15.07 20.97
CA PRO A 89 0.54 14.67 19.73
C PRO A 89 0.53 13.14 19.52
N VAL A 90 0.64 12.66 18.27
CA VAL A 90 0.86 11.23 17.98
C VAL A 90 2.37 11.16 17.83
N SER A 91 3.04 10.45 18.72
CA SER A 91 4.39 9.99 18.44
C SER A 91 4.29 8.63 17.79
N LEU A 92 4.79 8.48 16.58
CA LEU A 92 5.14 7.15 16.09
C LEU A 92 6.20 6.57 17.03
N PRO A 93 6.16 5.26 17.32
CA PRO A 93 7.24 4.63 18.07
C PRO A 93 8.56 4.95 17.36
N LYS A 94 9.57 5.35 18.13
CA LYS A 94 10.91 5.52 17.57
C LYS A 94 11.32 4.16 17.02
N PHE A 95 11.69 4.10 15.74
CA PHE A 95 12.23 2.89 15.14
C PHE A 95 13.35 2.35 16.04
N ASN A 96 13.19 1.14 16.53
CA ASN A 96 14.21 0.51 17.37
C ASN A 96 15.32 -0.02 16.47
N HIS A 97 16.36 0.79 16.27
CA HIS A 97 17.53 0.39 15.49
C HIS A 97 18.35 -0.74 16.15
N ASN A 98 18.07 -1.11 17.41
CA ASN A 98 18.84 -2.13 18.13
C ASN A 98 18.36 -3.56 17.89
N TYR A 99 17.13 -3.75 17.41
CA TYR A 99 16.64 -5.05 16.97
C TYR A 99 16.40 -4.90 15.49
N PHE A 100 17.30 -5.41 14.65
CA PHE A 100 17.07 -6.00 13.33
C PHE A 100 18.41 -6.03 12.60
N GLY A 101 18.77 -7.21 12.07
CA GLY A 101 19.92 -7.38 11.21
C GLY A 101 19.76 -6.55 9.95
N ILE A 102 20.15 -5.28 10.02
CA ILE A 102 20.24 -4.34 8.89
C ILE A 102 21.17 -4.83 7.77
N ASP A 103 21.99 -5.84 8.07
CA ASP A 103 22.82 -6.56 7.10
C ASP A 103 22.11 -7.77 6.47
N GLN A 104 20.92 -8.16 6.96
CA GLN A 104 20.16 -9.27 6.38
C GLN A 104 19.66 -8.86 5.00
N LYS A 105 20.16 -9.56 3.99
CA LYS A 105 19.67 -9.44 2.63
C LYS A 105 18.47 -10.35 2.49
N LEU A 106 17.35 -9.76 2.07
CA LEU A 106 16.19 -10.53 1.65
C LEU A 106 16.53 -11.19 0.31
N GLU A 107 16.47 -12.51 0.26
CA GLU A 107 16.52 -13.23 -1.01
C GLU A 107 15.15 -13.16 -1.68
N ILE A 108 15.14 -12.76 -2.94
CA ILE A 108 13.92 -12.71 -3.74
C ILE A 108 13.88 -13.97 -4.59
N GLY A 109 12.85 -14.78 -4.37
CA GLY A 109 12.60 -15.99 -5.14
C GLY A 109 11.16 -16.07 -5.62
N LEU A 110 10.97 -16.85 -6.68
CA LEU A 110 9.65 -17.28 -7.13
C LEU A 110 9.16 -18.46 -6.29
N LYS A 111 7.89 -18.45 -5.95
CA LYS A 111 7.18 -19.57 -5.32
C LYS A 111 5.91 -19.92 -6.10
N PRO A 112 5.46 -21.18 -6.06
CA PRO A 112 4.15 -21.54 -6.56
C PRO A 112 3.08 -20.65 -5.93
N SER A 113 2.16 -20.17 -6.74
CA SER A 113 1.10 -19.27 -6.33
C SER A 113 -0.26 -19.85 -6.67
N GLU A 114 -1.21 -19.71 -5.75
CA GLU A 114 -2.63 -20.05 -6.00
C GLU A 114 -3.37 -18.90 -6.69
N ASP A 115 -2.77 -17.71 -6.74
CA ASP A 115 -3.34 -16.56 -7.43
C ASP A 115 -3.41 -16.81 -8.94
N ILE A 116 -4.63 -16.80 -9.47
CA ILE A 116 -4.88 -16.96 -10.90
C ILE A 116 -4.49 -15.67 -11.60
N LYS A 117 -3.42 -15.73 -12.40
CA LYS A 117 -2.96 -14.64 -13.28
C LYS A 117 -3.14 -15.06 -14.73
N GLU A 118 -3.67 -14.16 -15.55
CA GLU A 118 -3.84 -14.40 -16.98
C GLU A 118 -2.49 -14.47 -17.69
N ALA A 119 -2.32 -15.46 -18.58
CA ALA A 119 -1.14 -15.56 -19.41
C ALA A 119 -1.09 -14.40 -20.42
N PHE A 120 0.05 -13.74 -20.52
CA PHE A 120 0.27 -12.60 -21.43
C PHE A 120 1.41 -12.85 -22.42
N ALA A 121 2.35 -13.74 -22.09
CA ALA A 121 3.45 -14.09 -22.97
C ALA A 121 3.69 -15.60 -23.04
N MET A 122 4.33 -16.03 -24.13
CA MET A 122 4.70 -17.42 -24.34
C MET A 122 6.09 -17.52 -24.93
N LEU A 123 6.94 -18.34 -24.32
CA LEU A 123 8.26 -18.72 -24.85
C LEU A 123 8.15 -20.05 -25.58
N VAL A 124 8.37 -20.02 -26.89
CA VAL A 124 8.13 -21.11 -27.84
C VAL A 124 9.43 -21.46 -28.56
N ASN A 125 9.59 -22.73 -28.94
CA ASN A 125 10.70 -23.14 -29.80
C ASN A 125 10.45 -22.69 -31.25
N PHE A 126 11.52 -22.39 -31.98
CA PHE A 126 11.41 -21.96 -33.38
C PHE A 126 10.63 -22.95 -34.26
N ASP A 127 10.95 -24.24 -34.18
CA ASP A 127 10.34 -25.27 -35.03
C ASP A 127 8.82 -25.37 -34.81
N GLU A 128 8.39 -25.34 -33.54
CA GLU A 128 6.97 -25.36 -33.16
C GLU A 128 6.22 -24.13 -33.69
N LEU A 129 6.82 -22.95 -33.57
CA LEU A 129 6.19 -21.72 -34.06
C LEU A 129 6.13 -21.68 -35.59
N LYS A 130 7.17 -22.16 -36.28
CA LYS A 130 7.24 -22.18 -37.74
C LYS A 130 6.10 -23.01 -38.34
N LEU A 131 5.81 -24.18 -37.76
CA LEU A 131 4.72 -25.05 -38.22
C LEU A 131 3.35 -24.36 -38.15
N TYR A 132 3.13 -23.51 -37.12
CA TYR A 132 1.87 -22.81 -36.95
C TYR A 132 1.78 -21.53 -37.79
N ILE A 133 2.83 -20.71 -37.77
CA ILE A 133 2.77 -19.33 -38.26
C ILE A 133 2.50 -19.24 -39.76
N GLU A 134 2.95 -20.22 -40.54
CA GLU A 134 2.72 -20.26 -41.99
C GLU A 134 1.24 -20.44 -42.38
N SER A 135 0.44 -21.02 -41.47
CA SER A 135 -1.00 -21.25 -41.67
C SER A 135 -1.89 -20.35 -40.80
N ALA A 136 -1.29 -19.51 -39.95
CA ALA A 136 -2.01 -18.70 -38.98
C ALA A 136 -2.76 -17.53 -39.64
N PRO A 137 -4.02 -17.26 -39.24
CA PRO A 137 -4.77 -16.11 -39.73
C PRO A 137 -4.08 -14.78 -39.38
N LYS A 138 -3.99 -13.86 -40.35
CA LYS A 138 -3.32 -12.56 -40.20
C LYS A 138 -3.80 -11.76 -38.98
N TYR A 139 -5.13 -11.66 -38.79
CA TYR A 139 -5.74 -10.89 -37.70
C TYR A 139 -5.30 -11.38 -36.30
N ARG A 140 -4.93 -12.66 -36.16
CA ARG A 140 -4.47 -13.22 -34.89
C ARG A 140 -3.02 -12.81 -34.61
N LEU A 141 -2.19 -12.73 -35.65
CA LEU A 141 -0.78 -12.36 -35.52
C LEU A 141 -0.61 -10.86 -35.27
N GLU A 142 -1.44 -10.01 -35.89
CA GLU A 142 -1.32 -8.55 -35.80
C GLU A 142 -1.50 -7.99 -34.38
N LEU A 143 -2.18 -8.73 -33.49
CA LEU A 143 -2.36 -8.37 -32.08
C LEU A 143 -1.17 -8.76 -31.19
N LEU A 144 -0.20 -9.50 -31.75
CA LEU A 144 0.92 -10.07 -31.03
C LEU A 144 2.21 -9.36 -31.40
N ASN A 145 3.11 -9.29 -30.43
CA ASN A 145 4.48 -8.87 -30.62
C ASN A 145 5.41 -10.04 -30.32
N TRP A 146 6.65 -9.96 -30.80
CA TRP A 146 7.62 -11.02 -30.59
C TRP A 146 9.05 -10.52 -30.60
N VAL A 147 9.93 -11.35 -30.06
CA VAL A 147 11.38 -11.14 -30.03
C VAL A 147 12.08 -12.49 -29.96
N VAL A 148 13.27 -12.57 -30.56
CA VAL A 148 14.13 -13.75 -30.47
C VAL A 148 14.98 -13.64 -29.21
N VAL A 149 14.88 -14.64 -28.34
CA VAL A 149 15.62 -14.73 -27.08
C VAL A 149 16.46 -15.99 -27.10
N LYS A 150 17.76 -15.84 -27.39
CA LYS A 150 18.69 -16.95 -27.65
C LYS A 150 18.14 -17.83 -28.80
N GLU A 151 17.87 -19.10 -28.55
CA GLU A 151 17.35 -20.08 -29.52
C GLU A 151 15.81 -20.21 -29.47
N LYS A 152 15.14 -19.35 -28.72
CA LYS A 152 13.68 -19.39 -28.52
C LYS A 152 13.04 -18.09 -28.93
N ILE A 153 11.71 -18.14 -29.06
CA ILE A 153 10.90 -17.00 -29.46
C ILE A 153 9.96 -16.67 -28.33
N LEU A 154 10.04 -15.43 -27.86
CA LEU A 154 9.08 -14.88 -26.92
C LEU A 154 7.99 -14.17 -27.72
N ILE A 155 6.75 -14.57 -27.49
CA ILE A 155 5.54 -13.96 -28.03
C ILE A 155 4.85 -13.22 -26.90
N LEU A 156 4.38 -12.00 -27.18
CA LEU A 156 3.78 -11.06 -26.22
C LEU A 156 2.40 -10.63 -26.72
N GLY A 157 1.42 -10.63 -25.84
CA GLY A 157 0.06 -10.18 -26.13
C GLY A 157 -0.94 -11.33 -26.25
N ASN A 158 -2.20 -10.95 -26.48
CA ASN A 158 -3.34 -11.86 -26.52
C ASN A 158 -4.09 -11.73 -27.87
N PRO A 159 -4.66 -12.83 -28.40
CA PRO A 159 -4.80 -14.14 -27.77
C PRO A 159 -3.55 -15.02 -27.88
N MET A 160 -3.32 -15.88 -26.88
CA MET A 160 -2.25 -16.90 -26.93
C MET A 160 -2.37 -17.78 -28.17
N LEU A 161 -1.23 -18.07 -28.80
CA LEU A 161 -1.19 -19.00 -29.92
C LEU A 161 -1.36 -20.46 -29.42
N PRO A 162 -2.07 -21.31 -30.17
CA PRO A 162 -2.27 -22.72 -29.81
C PRO A 162 -1.03 -23.57 -30.14
N VAL A 163 0.13 -23.17 -29.62
CA VAL A 163 1.42 -23.85 -29.81
C VAL A 163 2.00 -24.24 -28.44
N LYS A 164 2.89 -25.23 -28.41
CA LYS A 164 3.53 -25.66 -27.17
C LYS A 164 4.58 -24.65 -26.74
N GLY A 165 4.44 -24.10 -25.54
CA GLY A 165 5.40 -23.15 -24.99
C GLY A 165 5.26 -23.00 -23.48
N LYS A 166 6.24 -22.30 -22.88
CA LYS A 166 6.14 -21.87 -21.48
C LYS A 166 5.42 -20.54 -21.43
N THR A 167 4.40 -20.43 -20.59
CA THR A 167 3.58 -19.22 -20.46
C THR A 167 4.03 -18.36 -19.29
N PHE A 168 3.87 -17.05 -19.45
CA PHE A 168 4.21 -16.05 -18.45
C PHE A 168 3.06 -15.05 -18.30
N TRP A 169 2.83 -14.56 -17.08
CA TRP A 169 1.99 -13.42 -16.81
C TRP A 169 2.85 -12.16 -16.69
N PHE A 170 2.24 -10.99 -16.88
CA PHE A 170 2.95 -9.72 -16.98
C PHE A 170 2.50 -8.74 -15.90
N GLU A 171 3.46 -8.15 -15.19
CA GLU A 171 3.23 -7.09 -14.22
C GLU A 171 4.53 -6.30 -14.03
N HIS A 172 4.45 -4.96 -13.93
CA HIS A 172 5.62 -4.10 -13.70
C HIS A 172 6.82 -4.42 -14.62
N ASN A 173 6.62 -4.54 -15.94
CA ASN A 173 7.68 -4.92 -16.90
C ASN A 173 8.36 -6.27 -16.63
N PHE A 174 7.80 -7.11 -15.76
CA PHE A 174 8.26 -8.45 -15.48
C PHE A 174 7.36 -9.49 -16.15
N LEU A 175 7.99 -10.50 -16.72
CA LEU A 175 7.35 -11.72 -17.18
C LEU A 175 7.68 -12.84 -16.20
N ILE A 176 6.65 -13.31 -15.50
CA ILE A 176 6.77 -14.32 -14.45
C ILE A 176 6.08 -15.59 -14.92
N PRO A 177 6.69 -16.78 -14.74
CA PRO A 177 6.06 -18.04 -15.14
C PRO A 177 4.65 -18.19 -14.57
N THR A 178 3.68 -18.60 -15.39
CA THR A 178 2.31 -18.86 -14.93
C THR A 178 2.30 -19.94 -13.84
N GLY A 179 1.51 -19.73 -12.79
CA GLY A 179 1.48 -20.58 -11.59
C GLY A 179 2.54 -20.23 -10.54
N TYR A 180 3.34 -19.18 -10.76
CA TYR A 180 4.34 -18.68 -9.82
C TYR A 180 4.16 -17.19 -9.56
N ASN A 181 4.62 -16.72 -8.40
CA ASN A 181 4.75 -15.32 -8.06
C ASN A 181 5.99 -15.10 -7.17
N PHE A 182 6.42 -13.86 -6.97
CA PHE A 182 7.43 -13.56 -5.96
C PHE A 182 6.91 -13.92 -4.57
N GLU A 183 7.75 -14.53 -3.75
CA GLU A 183 7.48 -14.73 -2.33
C GLU A 183 7.08 -13.41 -1.63
N TRP A 184 7.78 -12.34 -1.99
CA TRP A 184 7.55 -10.99 -1.48
C TRP A 184 6.87 -10.12 -2.54
N PHE A 185 5.69 -10.54 -3.02
CA PHE A 185 4.95 -9.86 -4.09
C PHE A 185 4.71 -8.35 -3.82
N ALA A 186 4.57 -7.94 -2.56
CA ALA A 186 4.41 -6.53 -2.18
C ALA A 186 5.63 -5.65 -2.53
N LEU A 187 6.80 -6.27 -2.73
CA LEU A 187 8.04 -5.60 -3.11
C LEU A 187 8.27 -5.63 -4.63
N SER A 188 7.35 -6.15 -5.44
CA SER A 188 7.54 -6.31 -6.90
C SER A 188 7.88 -4.99 -7.59
N LYS A 189 7.20 -3.90 -7.21
CA LYS A 189 7.47 -2.56 -7.72
C LYS A 189 8.86 -2.05 -7.31
N THR A 190 9.21 -2.18 -6.03
CA THR A 190 10.55 -1.78 -5.53
C THR A 190 11.66 -2.59 -6.21
N LEU A 191 11.40 -3.86 -6.50
CA LEU A 191 12.32 -4.72 -7.24
C LEU A 191 12.48 -4.25 -8.69
N GLN A 192 11.39 -3.88 -9.34
CA GLN A 192 11.39 -3.34 -10.70
C GLN A 192 12.21 -2.05 -10.78
N GLU A 193 12.01 -1.11 -9.86
CA GLU A 193 12.75 0.15 -9.80
C GLU A 193 14.26 -0.09 -9.59
N LYS A 194 14.63 -1.18 -8.89
CA LYS A 194 16.02 -1.53 -8.63
C LYS A 194 16.71 -2.25 -9.79
N ILE A 195 16.00 -3.14 -10.49
CA ILE A 195 16.56 -3.94 -11.59
C ILE A 195 16.47 -3.20 -12.93
N ASN A 196 15.37 -2.50 -13.18
CA ASN A 196 15.07 -1.89 -14.46
C ASN A 196 14.59 -0.43 -14.28
N PRO A 197 15.45 0.47 -13.74
CA PRO A 197 15.07 1.84 -13.37
C PRO A 197 14.61 2.71 -14.55
N SER A 198 15.11 2.47 -15.77
CA SER A 198 14.70 3.21 -16.96
C SER A 198 13.41 2.69 -17.59
N GLU A 199 12.91 1.54 -17.13
CA GLU A 199 11.77 0.84 -17.73
C GLU A 199 11.92 0.49 -19.22
N GLU A 200 13.14 0.57 -19.78
CA GLU A 200 13.40 0.32 -21.20
C GLU A 200 13.40 -1.18 -21.53
N ASN A 201 13.54 -2.03 -20.52
CA ASN A 201 13.58 -3.48 -20.69
C ASN A 201 12.28 -4.17 -20.22
N ILE A 202 12.04 -5.37 -20.74
CA ILE A 202 11.18 -6.38 -20.13
C ILE A 202 12.09 -7.42 -19.48
N ILE A 203 11.80 -7.79 -18.24
CA ILE A 203 12.59 -8.77 -17.48
C ILE A 203 11.86 -10.10 -17.45
N ILE A 204 12.45 -11.15 -18.01
CA ILE A 204 11.94 -12.52 -17.88
C ILE A 204 12.54 -13.18 -16.66
N TRP A 205 11.69 -13.65 -15.76
CA TRP A 205 12.11 -14.46 -14.63
C TRP A 205 12.07 -15.94 -14.95
N ASN A 206 13.14 -16.64 -14.58
CA ASN A 206 13.25 -18.09 -14.68
C ASN A 206 12.91 -18.74 -13.33
N MET A 207 12.51 -20.01 -13.37
CA MET A 207 12.16 -20.77 -12.16
C MET A 207 13.37 -21.02 -11.23
N ASP A 208 14.59 -20.82 -11.71
CA ASP A 208 15.83 -20.90 -10.93
C ASP A 208 16.21 -19.56 -10.25
N ASN A 209 15.29 -18.59 -10.24
CA ASN A 209 15.48 -17.22 -9.74
C ASN A 209 16.52 -16.39 -10.50
N SER A 210 17.02 -16.87 -11.65
CA SER A 210 17.72 -16.02 -12.61
C SER A 210 16.73 -15.18 -13.40
N TYR A 211 17.22 -14.10 -14.00
CA TYR A 211 16.44 -13.30 -14.93
C TYR A 211 17.21 -12.99 -16.21
N SER A 212 16.49 -12.59 -17.24
CA SER A 212 17.04 -12.13 -18.52
C SER A 212 16.36 -10.83 -18.93
N GLU A 213 17.15 -9.90 -19.45
CA GLU A 213 16.67 -8.58 -19.87
C GLU A 213 16.42 -8.57 -21.38
N ILE A 214 15.31 -7.95 -21.78
CA ILE A 214 14.91 -7.82 -23.18
C ILE A 214 14.62 -6.34 -23.44
N PRO A 215 15.46 -5.66 -24.24
CA PRO A 215 15.21 -4.28 -24.58
C PRO A 215 13.92 -4.15 -25.42
N LYS A 216 13.01 -3.25 -25.01
CA LYS A 216 11.69 -3.11 -25.63
C LYS A 216 11.78 -2.72 -27.11
N GLU A 217 12.84 -2.02 -27.52
CA GLU A 217 13.11 -1.64 -28.91
C GLU A 217 13.38 -2.84 -29.83
N THR A 218 13.78 -3.98 -29.28
CA THR A 218 13.99 -5.21 -30.07
C THR A 218 12.70 -5.96 -30.38
N ILE A 219 11.61 -5.59 -29.69
CA ILE A 219 10.30 -6.22 -29.85
C ILE A 219 9.66 -5.72 -31.15
N LYS A 220 9.22 -6.66 -31.97
CA LYS A 220 8.59 -6.38 -33.27
C LYS A 220 7.16 -6.88 -33.28
N GLN A 221 6.30 -6.28 -34.10
CA GLN A 221 4.98 -6.83 -34.36
C GLN A 221 5.09 -8.18 -35.07
N LEU A 222 4.30 -9.16 -34.64
CA LEU A 222 4.32 -10.50 -35.22
C LEU A 222 3.54 -10.51 -36.55
N SER A 223 4.22 -10.95 -37.59
CA SER A 223 3.64 -11.19 -38.91
C SER A 223 4.43 -12.26 -39.65
N ILE A 224 3.80 -12.95 -40.60
CA ILE A 224 4.46 -13.97 -41.42
C ILE A 224 5.70 -13.38 -42.12
N SER A 225 5.60 -12.15 -42.63
CA SER A 225 6.72 -11.45 -43.27
C SER A 225 7.84 -11.14 -42.28
N SER A 226 7.54 -10.57 -41.11
CA SER A 226 8.55 -10.27 -40.09
C SER A 226 9.29 -11.53 -39.62
N PHE A 227 8.56 -12.65 -39.49
CA PHE A 227 9.10 -13.94 -39.09
C PHE A 227 10.05 -14.48 -40.16
N ARG A 228 9.62 -14.51 -41.43
CA ARG A 228 10.47 -14.94 -42.54
C ARG A 228 11.73 -14.08 -42.66
N LEU A 229 11.61 -12.76 -42.62
CA LEU A 229 12.76 -11.83 -42.74
C LEU A 229 13.81 -12.02 -41.63
N THR A 230 13.42 -12.54 -40.47
CA THR A 230 14.34 -12.74 -39.35
C THR A 230 15.11 -14.07 -39.44
N PHE A 231 14.57 -15.06 -40.17
CA PHE A 231 15.13 -16.42 -40.25
C PHE A 231 15.37 -16.92 -41.69
N SER A 232 15.33 -16.02 -42.68
CA SER A 232 15.77 -16.29 -44.06
C SER A 232 17.26 -16.03 -44.18
#